data_AF-A0A523KKV7-F1
#
_entry.id   AF-A0A523KKV7-F1
#
_cell.length_a   1.000
_cell.length_b   1.000
_cell.length_c   1.000
_cell.angle_alpha   90.00
_cell.angle_beta   90.00
_cell.angle_gamma   90.00
#
_symmetry.space_group_name_H-M   'P 1'
#
loop_
_entity.id
_entity.type
_entity.pdbx_description
1 polymer ?
#
loop_
_entity_poly.entity_id
_entity_poly.type
_entity_poly.pdbx_seq_one_letter_code
_entity_poly.pdbx_strand_id
1 'polypeptide(L)' 'MAYDEGLAERLREHFADRDDVVEKRMFGGLAFMRRGHMCCGIVGETLMAP' A
#
# COMPACT_ATOMS: atom_id res chain seq x y z
N MET A 1 -1.21 9.12 -13.16
CA MET A 1 -0.62 9.37 -11.83
C MET A 1 -1.72 9.13 -10.81
N ALA A 2 -1.82 7.89 -10.32
CA ALA A 2 -2.95 7.44 -9.52
C ALA A 2 -2.55 7.35 -8.03
N TYR A 3 -1.29 7.05 -7.77
CA TYR A 3 -0.66 7.09 -6.46
C TYR A 3 0.79 7.55 -6.61
N ASP A 4 1.40 8.00 -5.52
CA ASP A 4 2.84 8.29 -5.44
C ASP A 4 3.66 6.98 -5.49
N GLU A 5 4.39 6.79 -6.58
CA GLU A 5 5.24 5.60 -6.78
C GLU A 5 6.41 5.54 -5.80
N GLY A 6 6.95 6.69 -5.37
CA GLY A 6 8.03 6.72 -4.38
C GLY A 6 7.54 6.29 -3.00
N LEU A 7 6.33 6.69 -2.63
CA LEU A 7 5.68 6.22 -1.41
C LEU A 7 5.36 4.72 -1.48
N ALA A 8 4.91 4.24 -2.65
CA ALA A 8 4.64 2.82 -2.88
C ALA A 8 5.92 1.97 -2.77
N GLU A 9 7.03 2.40 -3.37
CA GLU A 9 8.33 1.73 -3.27
C GLU A 9 8.80 1.65 -1.81
N ARG A 10 8.72 2.74 -1.06
CA ARG A 10 9.09 2.74 0.37
C ARG A 10 8.27 1.76 1.20
N LEU A 11 6.98 1.63 0.90
CA LEU A 11 6.12 0.65 1.57
C LEU A 11 6.47 -0.78 1.15
N ARG A 12 6.76 -1.02 -0.14
CA ARG A 12 7.25 -2.33 -0.60
C ARG A 12 8.54 -2.72 0.10
N GLU A 13 9.50 -1.81 0.21
CA GLU A 13 10.75 -2.06 0.94
C GLU A 13 10.48 -2.34 2.43
N HIS A 14 9.56 -1.58 3.06
CA HIS A 14 9.20 -1.80 4.45
C HIS A 14 8.48 -3.14 4.69
N PHE A 15 7.67 -3.58 3.72
CA PHE A 15 6.97 -4.86 3.76
C PHE A 15 7.73 -6.00 3.08
N ALA A 16 8.94 -5.77 2.57
CA ALA A 16 9.73 -6.78 1.88
C ALA A 16 10.10 -7.97 2.80
N ASP A 17 10.20 -7.71 4.11
CA ASP A 17 10.44 -8.72 5.14
C ASP A 17 9.14 -9.41 5.62
N ARG A 18 7.98 -9.02 5.07
CA ARG A 18 6.64 -9.46 5.51
C ARG A 18 5.84 -10.10 4.38
N ASP A 19 5.89 -11.42 4.29
CA ASP A 19 5.04 -12.22 3.40
C ASP A 19 3.54 -12.16 3.74
N ASP A 20 3.17 -11.66 4.93
CA ASP A 20 1.77 -11.57 5.34
C ASP A 20 1.03 -10.34 4.80
N VAL A 21 1.70 -9.49 4.00
CA VAL A 21 1.17 -8.28 3.38
C VAL A 21 1.06 -8.45 1.86
N VAL A 22 -0.12 -8.16 1.32
CA VAL A 22 -0.43 -8.24 -0.12
C VAL A 22 -0.73 -6.85 -0.66
N GLU A 23 -0.03 -6.46 -1.71
CA GLU A 23 -0.30 -5.25 -2.47
C GLU A 23 -1.50 -5.44 -3.42
N LYS A 24 -2.45 -4.52 -3.38
CA LYS A 24 -3.65 -4.56 -4.22
C LYS A 24 -3.96 -3.16 -4.75
N ARG A 25 -4.02 -3.02 -6.07
CA ARG A 25 -4.38 -1.74 -6.72
C ARG A 25 -5.90 -1.55 -6.68
N MET A 26 -6.37 -0.51 -5.99
CA MET A 26 -7.79 -0.27 -5.72
C MET A 26 -8.08 1.24 -5.67
N PHE A 27 -9.25 1.67 -6.17
CA PHE A 27 -9.71 3.07 -6.13
C PHE A 27 -8.74 4.09 -6.75
N GLY A 28 -8.05 3.69 -7.83
CA GLY A 28 -7.04 4.55 -8.44
C GLY A 28 -5.82 4.74 -7.55
N GLY A 29 -5.59 3.89 -6.55
CA GLY A 29 -4.45 3.92 -5.66
C GLY A 29 -3.86 2.53 -5.39
N LEU A 30 -3.09 2.44 -4.32
CA LEU A 30 -2.48 1.21 -3.82
C LEU A 30 -3.06 0.87 -2.44
N ALA A 31 -3.30 -0.40 -2.14
CA ALA A 31 -3.76 -0.85 -0.83
C ALA A 31 -2.93 -2.05 -0.37
N PHE A 32 -2.46 -2.01 0.86
CA PHE A 32 -1.71 -3.08 1.51
C PHE A 32 -2.64 -3.83 2.47
N MET A 33 -2.89 -5.08 2.13
CA MET A 33 -3.76 -6.00 2.85
C MET A 33 -2.91 -6.96 3.66
N ARG A 34 -3.02 -6.93 4.99
CA ARG A 34 -2.34 -7.86 5.88
C ARG A 34 -3.30 -8.94 6.37
N ARG A 35 -3.06 -10.21 6.01
CA ARG A 35 -3.90 -11.37 6.40
C ARG A 35 -5.42 -11.14 6.17
N GLY A 36 -5.77 -10.46 5.08
CA GLY A 36 -7.17 -10.14 4.74
C GLY A 36 -7.73 -8.86 5.37
N HIS A 37 -6.98 -8.17 6.24
CA HIS A 37 -7.33 -6.87 6.80
C HIS A 37 -6.58 -5.74 6.09
N MET A 38 -7.23 -4.62 5.85
CA MET A 38 -6.54 -3.44 5.32
C MET A 38 -5.59 -2.87 6.39
N CYS A 39 -4.31 -2.74 6.07
CA CYS A 39 -3.30 -2.19 6.97
C CYS A 39 -3.00 -0.74 6.63
N CYS A 40 -2.83 -0.43 5.34
CA CYS A 40 -2.64 0.92 4.84
C CYS A 40 -2.94 0.97 3.34
N GLY A 41 -3.08 2.16 2.79
CA GLY A 41 -3.26 2.39 1.37
C GLY A 41 -2.77 3.78 0.97
N ILE A 42 -2.49 3.96 -0.31
CA ILE A 42 -2.08 5.21 -0.93
C ILE A 42 -3.17 5.60 -1.90
N VAL A 43 -3.71 6.81 -1.76
CA VAL A 43 -4.65 7.40 -2.71
C VAL A 43 -4.11 8.76 -3.12
N GLY A 44 -3.68 8.88 -4.38
CA GLY A 44 -2.90 10.03 -4.83
C GLY A 44 -1.58 10.13 -4.08
N GLU A 45 -1.36 11.25 -3.40
CA GLU A 45 -0.18 11.53 -2.58
C GLU A 45 -0.41 11.26 -1.08
N THR A 46 -1.60 10.79 -0.70
CA THR A 46 -1.99 10.60 0.69
C THR A 46 -1.84 9.15 1.13
N LEU A 47 -1.09 8.93 2.20
CA LEU A 47 -1.09 7.67 2.94
C LEU A 47 -2.30 7.61 3.86
N MET A 48 -3.13 6.58 3.70
CA MET A 48 -4.25 6.26 4.58
C MET A 48 -3.98 4.99 5.36
N ALA A 49 -4.29 5.00 6.66
CA ALA A 49 -4.30 3.84 7.52
C ALA A 49 -5.58 3.88 8.37
N PRO A 50 -6.20 2.73 8.68
CA PRO A 50 -7.32 2.66 9.59
C PRO A 50 -6.94 2.97 11.05
#